data_AF-A0A0F9JG38-F1
#
_entry.id   AF-A0A0F9JG38-F1
#
_cell.length_a   1.000
_cell.length_b   1.000
_cell.length_c   1.000
_cell.angle_alpha   90.00
_cell.angle_beta   90.00
_cell.angle_gamma   90.00
#
_symmetry.space_group_name_H-M   'P 1'
#
loop_
_entity.id
_entity.type
_entity.pdbx_description
1 polymer ?
#
loop_
_entity_poly.entity_id
_entity_poly.type
_entity_poly.pdbx_seq_one_letter_code
_entity_poly.pdbx_strand_id
1 'polypeptide(L)'
;MPRKPNNAFHCRTCGPYVGHKRSELRARKFDLYCNEHLPDKPEPWPHCPQCDDDDFGTFDWQGSPEATTIKCEACGFKDKATNHFDAVTIRITASPIEVSE
;
A
#
# COMPACT_ATOMS: atom_id res chain seq x y z
N MET A 1 17.38 -41.46 -14.01
CA MET A 1 16.34 -40.62 -13.38
C MET A 1 16.67 -39.16 -13.68
N PRO A 2 15.91 -38.44 -14.52
CA PRO A 2 16.19 -37.03 -14.76
C PRO A 2 15.94 -36.24 -13.48
N ARG A 3 16.93 -35.48 -13.03
CA ARG A 3 16.85 -34.68 -11.81
C ARG A 3 15.78 -33.61 -11.99
N LYS A 4 14.79 -33.56 -11.10
CA LYS A 4 13.83 -32.44 -11.01
C LYS A 4 14.62 -31.12 -10.94
N PRO A 5 14.36 -30.13 -11.80
CA PRO A 5 14.93 -28.81 -11.61
C PRO A 5 14.31 -28.21 -10.34
N ASN A 6 15.05 -28.23 -9.23
CA ASN A 6 14.63 -27.70 -7.92
C ASN A 6 14.51 -26.16 -7.87
N ASN A 7 14.38 -25.46 -9.01
CA ASN A 7 14.43 -23.99 -9.08
C ASN A 7 13.21 -23.39 -9.80
N ALA A 8 12.01 -23.93 -9.58
CA ALA A 8 10.78 -23.31 -10.08
C ALA A 8 10.34 -22.19 -9.13
N PHE A 9 11.01 -21.04 -9.22
CA PHE A 9 10.38 -19.82 -8.73
C PHE A 9 9.06 -19.67 -9.48
N HIS A 10 7.98 -19.60 -8.73
CA HIS A 10 6.62 -19.54 -9.27
C HIS A 10 6.02 -18.20 -8.90
N CYS A 11 5.18 -17.69 -9.80
CA CYS A 11 4.30 -16.60 -9.45
C CYS A 11 3.21 -17.15 -8.52
N ARG A 12 2.89 -16.41 -7.44
CA ARG A 12 1.83 -16.76 -6.51
C ARG A 12 0.49 -17.02 -7.21
N THR A 13 0.20 -16.27 -8.27
CA THR A 13 -1.05 -16.35 -9.03
C THR A 13 -1.02 -17.42 -10.12
N CYS A 14 0.09 -17.59 -10.84
CA CYS A 14 0.22 -18.64 -11.86
C CYS A 14 0.26 -20.06 -11.27
N GLY A 15 0.67 -20.19 -10.01
CA GLY A 15 0.79 -21.47 -9.32
C GLY A 15 2.05 -22.25 -9.68
N PRO A 16 2.25 -23.44 -9.08
CA PRO A 16 3.52 -24.18 -9.12
C PRO A 16 3.77 -24.92 -10.45
N TYR A 17 2.77 -25.01 -11.34
CA TYR A 17 2.87 -25.70 -12.62
C TYR A 17 3.53 -24.85 -13.71
N VAL A 18 3.61 -23.53 -13.51
CA VAL A 18 4.28 -22.59 -14.41
C VAL A 18 5.63 -22.21 -13.81
N GLY A 19 6.70 -22.78 -14.37
CA GLY A 19 8.06 -22.47 -13.97
C GLY A 19 8.52 -21.17 -14.63
N HIS A 20 8.83 -20.15 -13.82
CA HIS A 20 9.45 -18.92 -14.30
C HIS A 20 10.92 -18.88 -13.92
N LYS A 21 11.74 -18.14 -14.69
CA LYS A 21 13.10 -17.81 -14.27
C LYS A 21 13.04 -16.79 -13.14
N ARG A 22 14.01 -16.84 -12.22
CA ARG A 22 14.10 -15.86 -11.12
C ARG A 22 14.11 -14.40 -11.60
N SER A 23 14.74 -14.15 -12.75
CA SER A 23 14.85 -12.83 -13.41
C SER A 23 13.53 -12.31 -13.96
N GLU A 24 12.54 -13.17 -14.18
CA GLU A 24 11.21 -12.82 -14.72
C GLU A 24 10.19 -12.54 -13.61
N LEU A 25 10.58 -12.80 -12.34
CA LEU A 25 9.73 -12.62 -11.18
C LEU A 25 10.14 -11.40 -10.36
N ARG A 26 9.15 -10.60 -10.00
CA ARG A 26 9.27 -9.46 -9.11
C ARG A 26 8.77 -9.83 -7.73
N ALA A 27 9.49 -9.39 -6.70
CA ALA A 27 9.09 -9.60 -5.32
C ALA A 27 8.22 -8.43 -4.83
N ARG A 28 7.07 -8.75 -4.22
CA ARG A 28 6.17 -7.77 -3.58
C ARG A 28 5.58 -8.40 -2.33
N LYS A 29 5.67 -7.69 -1.18
CA LYS A 29 5.16 -8.17 0.12
C LYS A 29 5.54 -9.63 0.42
N PHE A 30 6.82 -9.97 0.24
CA PHE A 30 7.39 -11.31 0.44
C PHE A 30 6.94 -12.42 -0.55
N ASP A 31 6.05 -12.11 -1.49
CA ASP A 31 5.62 -13.02 -2.55
C ASP A 31 6.28 -12.70 -3.90
N LEU A 32 6.33 -13.68 -4.80
CA LEU A 32 6.86 -13.54 -6.16
C LEU A 32 5.70 -13.48 -7.18
N TYR A 33 5.81 -12.54 -8.12
CA TYR A 33 4.83 -12.32 -9.17
C TYR A 33 5.53 -12.19 -10.53
N CYS A 34 4.90 -12.71 -11.59
CA CYS A 34 5.31 -12.39 -12.97
C CYS A 34 4.84 -10.97 -13.33
N ASN A 35 5.32 -10.40 -14.44
CA ASN A 35 4.93 -9.03 -14.83
C ASN A 35 3.41 -8.89 -15.07
N GLU A 36 2.72 -9.94 -15.49
CA GLU A 36 1.26 -9.91 -15.73
C GLU A 36 0.44 -9.94 -14.43
N HIS A 37 0.97 -10.57 -13.38
CA HIS A 37 0.30 -10.70 -12.08
C HIS A 37 0.96 -9.87 -10.99
N LEU A 38 1.85 -8.96 -11.35
CA LEU A 38 2.48 -8.05 -10.40
C LEU A 38 1.40 -7.09 -9.92
N PRO A 39 0.95 -7.17 -8.66
CA PRO A 39 -0.01 -6.19 -8.17
C PRO A 39 0.63 -4.81 -8.27
N ASP A 40 -0.19 -3.81 -8.61
CA ASP A 40 0.23 -2.42 -8.60
C ASP A 40 0.92 -2.10 -7.28
N LYS A 41 1.90 -1.19 -7.36
CA LYS A 41 2.41 -0.61 -6.12
C LYS A 41 1.19 0.04 -5.46
N PRO A 42 0.76 -0.36 -4.23
CA PRO A 42 -0.06 0.52 -3.42
C PRO A 42 0.55 1.90 -3.52
N GLU A 43 -0.21 2.83 -4.07
CA GLU A 43 0.20 4.22 -4.10
C GLU A 43 0.49 4.64 -2.67
N PRO A 44 1.61 5.33 -2.44
CA PRO A 44 1.98 5.74 -1.09
C PRO A 44 0.92 6.66 -0.49
N TRP A 45 0.17 7.37 -1.34
CA TRP A 45 -0.87 8.30 -0.94
C TRP A 45 -2.07 8.16 -1.90
N PRO A 46 -3.30 7.97 -1.40
CA PRO A 46 -4.49 7.96 -2.22
C PRO A 46 -4.84 9.39 -2.68
N HIS A 47 -5.48 9.52 -3.84
CA HIS A 47 -6.01 10.79 -4.35
C HIS A 47 -7.29 11.21 -3.63
N CYS A 48 -7.63 12.50 -3.72
CA CYS A 48 -8.91 12.99 -3.24
C CYS A 48 -10.09 12.40 -4.02
N PRO A 49 -11.07 11.73 -3.38
CA PRO A 49 -12.19 11.12 -4.09
C PRO A 49 -13.12 12.12 -4.77
N GLN A 50 -13.00 13.42 -4.46
CA GLN A 50 -13.88 14.45 -4.99
C GLN A 50 -13.25 15.30 -6.11
N CYS A 51 -11.94 15.55 -6.06
CA CYS A 51 -11.26 16.39 -7.06
C CYS A 51 -10.04 15.72 -7.69
N ASP A 52 -9.77 14.46 -7.35
CA ASP A 52 -8.64 13.66 -7.84
C ASP A 52 -7.26 14.26 -7.55
N ASP A 53 -7.20 15.18 -6.58
CA ASP A 53 -5.96 15.86 -6.21
C ASP A 53 -4.98 14.87 -5.57
N ASP A 54 -3.73 14.90 -6.03
CA ASP A 54 -2.64 14.04 -5.58
C ASP A 54 -2.25 14.28 -4.11
N ASP A 55 -2.53 15.47 -3.58
CA ASP A 55 -2.27 15.81 -2.19
C ASP A 55 -3.56 15.68 -1.38
N PHE A 56 -3.87 14.44 -1.02
CA PHE A 56 -5.06 14.16 -0.24
C PHE A 56 -4.90 14.57 1.21
N GLY A 57 -4.97 15.89 1.41
CA GLY A 57 -5.45 16.57 2.61
C GLY A 57 -4.61 16.48 3.88
N THR A 58 -4.82 17.49 4.73
CA THR A 58 -4.23 17.55 6.07
C THR A 58 -5.02 16.67 7.04
N PHE A 59 -4.31 15.89 7.86
CA PHE A 59 -4.90 15.10 8.95
C PHE A 59 -5.12 15.97 10.18
N ASP A 60 -6.30 15.81 10.79
CA ASP A 60 -6.68 16.43 12.07
C ASP A 60 -6.72 15.34 13.15
N TRP A 61 -5.62 15.23 13.91
CA TRP A 61 -5.45 14.20 14.94
C TRP A 61 -6.32 14.48 16.17
N GLN A 62 -7.20 13.53 16.50
CA GLN A 62 -8.10 13.64 17.66
C GLN A 62 -7.80 12.60 18.74
N GLY A 63 -6.52 12.28 18.95
CA GLY A 63 -6.08 11.35 20.00
C GLY A 63 -6.11 9.88 19.61
N SER A 64 -6.78 9.51 18.52
CA SER A 64 -6.74 8.15 17.97
C SER A 64 -6.93 8.14 16.45
N PRO A 65 -6.46 7.09 15.74
CA PRO A 65 -6.67 6.96 14.30
C PRO A 65 -8.15 6.96 13.92
N GLU A 66 -9.01 6.34 14.74
CA GLU A 66 -10.46 6.23 14.51
C GLU A 66 -11.22 7.55 14.62
N ALA A 67 -10.71 8.48 15.44
CA ALA A 67 -11.25 9.82 15.60
C ALA A 67 -10.59 10.84 14.65
N THR A 68 -9.50 10.47 13.99
CA THR A 68 -8.77 11.35 13.08
C THR A 68 -9.59 11.61 11.82
N THR A 69 -9.69 12.89 11.45
CA THR A 69 -10.35 13.29 10.19
C THR A 69 -9.32 13.75 9.18
N ILE A 70 -9.65 13.67 7.91
CA ILE A 70 -8.84 14.20 6.84
C ILE A 70 -9.64 15.25 6.07
N LYS A 71 -8.96 16.31 5.64
CA LYS A 71 -9.57 17.37 4.83
C LYS A 71 -8.72 17.68 3.62
N CYS A 72 -9.28 17.52 2.42
CA CYS A 72 -8.65 17.98 1.19
C CYS A 72 -8.59 19.51 1.17
N GLU A 73 -7.41 20.07 0.93
CA GLU A 73 -7.21 21.52 0.88
C GLU A 73 -7.70 22.13 -0.45
N ALA A 74 -7.66 21.38 -1.54
CA ALA A 74 -8.08 21.83 -2.87
C ALA A 74 -9.60 22.02 -2.99
N CYS A 75 -10.39 21.03 -2.58
CA CYS A 75 -11.85 21.05 -2.73
C CYS A 75 -12.64 21.17 -1.41
N GLY A 76 -11.96 21.12 -0.27
CA GLY A 76 -12.59 21.20 1.05
C GLY A 76 -13.32 19.92 1.50
N PHE A 77 -13.21 18.81 0.76
CA PHE A 77 -13.75 17.51 1.15
C PHE A 77 -13.23 17.11 2.53
N LYS A 78 -14.13 16.67 3.42
CA LYS A 78 -13.78 16.24 4.78
C LYS A 78 -14.42 14.89 5.08
N ASP A 79 -13.63 13.93 5.55
CA ASP A 79 -14.11 12.62 5.96
C ASP A 79 -13.23 12.02 7.08
N LYS A 80 -13.60 10.85 7.59
CA LYS A 80 -12.76 10.08 8.50
C LYS A 80 -11.51 9.57 7.79
N ALA A 81 -10.36 9.75 8.41
CA ALA A 81 -9.08 9.30 7.85
C ALA A 81 -9.05 7.78 7.64
N THR A 82 -9.69 7.01 8.52
CA THR A 82 -9.76 5.53 8.44
C THR A 82 -10.53 5.00 7.24
N ASN A 83 -11.34 5.83 6.56
CA ASN A 83 -12.05 5.41 5.36
C ASN A 83 -11.11 5.32 4.15
N HIS A 84 -9.98 6.03 4.19
CA HIS A 84 -9.06 6.18 3.06
C HIS A 84 -7.64 5.68 3.37
N PHE A 85 -7.24 5.69 4.64
CA PHE A 85 -5.93 5.27 5.11
C PHE A 85 -6.04 4.17 6.16
N ASP A 86 -5.04 3.30 6.21
CA ASP A 86 -4.91 2.34 7.30
C ASP A 86 -4.48 3.05 8.61
N ALA A 87 -4.87 2.47 9.75
CA ALA A 87 -4.62 3.05 11.07
C ALA A 87 -3.13 3.28 11.37
N VAL A 88 -2.23 2.48 10.77
CA VAL A 88 -0.79 2.64 10.95
C VAL A 88 -0.31 3.88 10.20
N THR A 89 -0.71 4.05 8.95
CA THR A 89 -0.42 5.25 8.15
C THR A 89 -0.90 6.51 8.86
N ILE A 90 -2.16 6.55 9.31
CA ILE A 90 -2.73 7.69 10.05
C ILE A 90 -1.92 8.00 11.31
N ARG A 91 -1.52 6.97 12.06
CA ARG A 91 -0.72 7.19 13.26
C ARG A 91 0.65 7.75 12.90
N ILE A 92 1.34 7.21 11.91
CA ILE A 92 2.66 7.70 11.51
C ILE A 92 2.61 9.15 11.01
N THR A 93 1.56 9.52 10.28
CA THR A 93 1.46 10.83 9.64
C THR A 93 0.87 11.91 10.56
N ALA A 94 -0.14 11.56 11.35
CA ALA A 94 -0.92 12.52 12.13
C ALA A 94 -0.61 12.50 13.62
N SER A 95 -0.01 11.43 14.17
CA SER A 95 0.29 11.42 15.61
C SER A 95 1.35 12.47 15.93
N PRO A 96 1.19 13.21 17.03
CA PRO A 96 2.17 14.19 17.45
C PRO A 96 3.51 13.49 17.73
N ILE A 97 4.59 14.06 17.20
CA ILE A 97 5.95 13.61 17.50
C ILE A 97 6.21 13.99 18.96
N GLU A 98 6.28 13.00 19.85
CA GLU A 98 6.77 13.22 21.21
C GLU A 98 8.26 13.56 21.14
N VAL A 99 8.58 14.86 21.04
CA VAL A 99 9.93 15.34 21.27
C VAL A 99 10.17 15.21 22.76
N SER A 100 10.84 14.13 23.16
CA SER A 100 11.38 14.02 24.52
C SER A 100 12.50 15.06 24.64
N GLU A 101 12.23 16.17 25.31
CA GLU A 101 13.24 17.12 25.78
C GLU A 101 14.12 16.53 26.90
#